data_AF-A0A954GMK7-F1
#
_entry.id   AF-A0A954GMK7-F1
#
_cell.length_a   1.000
_cell.length_b   1.000
_cell.length_c   1.000
_cell.angle_alpha   90.00
_cell.angle_beta   90.00
_cell.angle_gamma   90.00
#
_symmetry.space_group_name_H-M   'P 1'
#
loop_
_entity.id
_entity.type
_entity.pdbx_description
1 polymer ?
#
loop_
_entity_poly.entity_id
_entity_poly.type
_entity_poly.pdbx_seq_one_letter_code
_entity_poly.pdbx_strand_id
1 'polypeptide(L)'
;SIAGTGPALVVAADGADDLHNVAEMRRLYAAGNKLVCATRYATGGDQTGGPRLQRWLSQWVSRFLQKHQAIPVSDATNSFRLYDAAIVNEVGIESRHGSTVALELTAKFAARCDSMAEVPTTRKVDEGAPTRLGLWKRIKYSWEWFAYALRHRRQDQRPLAKTHSTRHSSHV
;
A
#
# COMPACT_ATOMS: atom_id res chain seq x y z
N SER A 1 3.44 -14.42 15.79
CA SER A 1 2.86 -15.57 15.07
C SER A 1 3.56 -15.64 13.73
N ILE A 2 4.13 -16.78 13.37
CA ILE A 2 4.74 -17.00 12.06
C ILE A 2 3.57 -17.16 11.09
N ALA A 3 3.44 -16.29 10.09
CA ALA A 3 2.39 -16.47 9.09
C ALA A 3 2.66 -17.78 8.33
N GLY A 4 1.62 -18.57 8.00
CA GLY A 4 1.77 -19.77 7.18
C GLY A 4 2.32 -19.46 5.79
N THR A 5 2.63 -20.48 4.98
CA THR A 5 3.02 -20.28 3.57
C THR A 5 1.81 -19.84 2.73
N GLY A 6 1.96 -18.80 1.91
CA GLY A 6 0.91 -18.31 0.98
C GLY A 6 0.63 -16.80 1.09
N PRO A 7 -0.50 -16.31 0.56
CA PRO A 7 -0.86 -14.91 0.59
C PRO A 7 -1.35 -14.46 1.98
N ALA A 8 -0.81 -13.36 2.51
CA ALA A 8 -1.26 -12.68 3.71
C ALA A 8 -1.91 -11.34 3.35
N LEU A 9 -3.20 -11.19 3.66
CA LEU A 9 -3.94 -9.96 3.42
C LEU A 9 -3.89 -9.05 4.65
N VAL A 10 -3.51 -7.78 4.44
CA VAL A 10 -3.60 -6.71 5.42
C VAL A 10 -4.72 -5.78 4.98
N VAL A 11 -5.64 -5.50 5.90
CA VAL A 11 -6.78 -4.61 5.69
C VAL A 11 -6.90 -3.71 6.93
N ALA A 12 -7.35 -2.46 6.76
CA ALA A 12 -7.67 -1.66 7.92
C ALA A 12 -8.93 -2.21 8.62
N ALA A 13 -8.98 -2.11 9.95
CA ALA A 13 -10.10 -2.58 10.76
C ALA A 13 -11.31 -1.61 10.76
N ASP A 14 -11.26 -0.56 9.95
CA ASP A 14 -12.31 0.47 9.83
C ASP A 14 -13.42 0.10 8.84
N GLY A 15 -13.27 -1.01 8.11
CA GLY A 15 -14.25 -1.45 7.10
C GLY A 15 -14.30 -0.55 5.86
N ALA A 16 -13.33 0.33 5.68
CA ALA A 16 -13.29 1.32 4.60
C ALA A 16 -12.85 0.75 3.23
N ASP A 17 -12.17 -0.39 3.25
CA ASP A 17 -11.54 -1.01 2.09
C ASP A 17 -12.55 -1.89 1.31
N ASP A 18 -12.53 -1.81 -0.02
CA ASP A 18 -13.42 -2.59 -0.89
C ASP A 18 -12.88 -4.01 -1.11
N LEU A 19 -13.48 -4.98 -0.40
CA LEU A 19 -13.06 -6.39 -0.41
C LEU A 19 -13.32 -7.11 -1.74
N HIS A 20 -14.08 -6.54 -2.68
CA HIS A 20 -14.23 -7.13 -4.03
C HIS A 20 -12.88 -7.23 -4.76
N ASN A 21 -11.92 -6.38 -4.41
CA ASN A 21 -10.58 -6.40 -4.99
C ASN A 21 -9.76 -7.64 -4.58
N VAL A 22 -10.12 -8.35 -3.50
CA VAL A 22 -9.35 -9.49 -2.99
C VAL A 22 -9.25 -10.61 -4.04
N ALA A 23 -10.30 -10.85 -4.83
CA ALA A 23 -10.28 -11.86 -5.88
C ALA A 23 -9.19 -11.56 -6.93
N GLU A 24 -9.13 -10.31 -7.40
CA GLU A 24 -8.13 -9.87 -8.37
C GLU A 24 -6.72 -9.83 -7.75
N MET A 25 -6.60 -9.41 -6.49
CA MET A 25 -5.33 -9.44 -5.77
C MET A 25 -4.77 -10.87 -5.67
N ARG A 26 -5.63 -11.86 -5.41
CA ARG A 26 -5.24 -13.28 -5.40
C ARG A 26 -4.83 -13.77 -6.79
N ARG A 27 -5.51 -13.33 -7.85
CA ARG A 27 -5.13 -13.66 -9.24
C ARG A 27 -3.73 -13.16 -9.57
N LEU A 28 -3.43 -11.90 -9.23
CA LEU A 28 -2.10 -11.30 -9.45
C LEU A 28 -1.02 -11.97 -8.60
N TYR A 29 -1.34 -12.37 -7.37
CA TYR A 29 -0.43 -13.17 -6.54
C TYR A 29 -0.12 -14.53 -7.17
N ALA A 30 -1.15 -15.24 -7.64
CA ALA A 30 -1.00 -16.52 -8.34
C ALA A 30 -0.19 -16.38 -9.64
N ALA A 31 -0.21 -15.20 -10.28
CA ALA A 31 0.63 -14.86 -11.42
C ALA A 31 2.11 -14.56 -11.07
N GLY A 32 2.51 -14.72 -9.80
CA GLY A 32 3.90 -14.61 -9.35
C GLY A 32 4.25 -13.31 -8.62
N ASN A 33 3.31 -12.37 -8.49
CA ASN A 33 3.57 -11.11 -7.78
C ASN A 33 3.66 -11.34 -6.26
N LYS A 34 4.71 -10.82 -5.65
CA LYS A 34 5.02 -11.01 -4.23
C LYS A 34 4.34 -10.00 -3.31
N LEU A 35 3.98 -8.86 -3.88
CA LEU A 35 3.18 -7.84 -3.21
C LEU A 35 2.15 -7.31 -4.21
N VAL A 36 0.88 -7.33 -3.82
CA VAL A 36 -0.21 -6.73 -4.57
C VAL A 36 -0.85 -5.62 -3.74
N CYS A 37 -0.88 -4.41 -4.31
CA CYS A 37 -1.32 -3.21 -3.61
C CYS A 37 -2.67 -2.74 -4.13
N ALA A 38 -3.64 -2.59 -3.25
CA ALA A 38 -4.83 -1.84 -3.60
C ALA A 38 -4.46 -0.34 -3.60
N THR A 39 -4.67 0.35 -4.72
CA THR A 39 -4.25 1.75 -4.90
C THR A 39 -5.42 2.67 -5.19
N ARG A 40 -5.47 3.81 -4.50
CA ARG A 40 -6.42 4.88 -4.76
C ARG A 40 -5.98 5.81 -5.89
N TYR A 41 -4.74 5.67 -6.37
CA TYR A 41 -4.10 6.63 -7.26
C TYR A 41 -3.80 6.08 -8.66
N ALA A 42 -4.06 4.79 -8.93
CA ALA A 42 -4.07 4.26 -10.29
C ALA A 42 -5.35 4.65 -11.04
N THR A 43 -5.32 4.52 -12.37
CA THR A 43 -6.49 4.74 -13.23
C THR A 43 -7.66 3.84 -12.79
N GLY A 44 -8.75 4.47 -12.33
CA GLY A 44 -9.93 3.78 -11.80
C GLY A 44 -9.96 3.60 -10.27
N GLY A 45 -8.90 4.02 -9.56
CA GLY A 45 -8.89 4.11 -8.10
C GLY A 45 -9.41 5.46 -7.62
N ASP A 46 -9.96 5.50 -6.41
CA ASP A 46 -10.43 6.75 -5.82
C ASP A 46 -10.42 6.73 -4.28
N GLN A 47 -10.54 7.92 -3.69
CA GLN A 47 -10.84 8.11 -2.29
C GLN A 47 -12.05 9.02 -2.15
N THR A 48 -13.13 8.50 -1.57
CA THR A 48 -14.34 9.28 -1.29
C THR A 48 -14.33 9.75 0.16
N GLY A 49 -14.59 11.04 0.38
CA GLY A 49 -14.58 11.65 1.70
C GLY A 49 -13.18 11.93 2.27
N GLY A 50 -13.16 12.35 3.54
CA GLY A 50 -11.97 12.69 4.29
C GLY A 50 -11.35 14.06 3.96
N PRO A 51 -10.44 14.55 4.82
CA PRO A 51 -9.76 15.82 4.64
C PRO A 51 -8.90 15.88 3.37
N ARG A 52 -9.13 16.92 2.53
CA ARG A 52 -8.37 17.17 1.30
C ARG A 52 -6.86 17.24 1.52
N LEU A 53 -6.43 17.88 2.62
CA LEU A 53 -5.01 18.01 2.96
C LEU A 53 -4.34 16.65 3.19
N GLN A 54 -5.02 15.70 3.84
CA GLN A 54 -4.48 14.36 4.04
C GLN A 54 -4.33 13.61 2.72
N ARG A 55 -5.34 13.71 1.83
CA ARG A 55 -5.28 13.13 0.49
C ARG A 55 -4.12 13.72 -0.31
N TRP A 56 -3.92 15.04 -0.25
CA TRP A 56 -2.81 15.70 -0.92
C TRP A 56 -1.45 15.25 -0.37
N LEU A 57 -1.27 15.24 0.96
CA LEU A 57 -0.02 14.80 1.59
C LEU A 57 0.31 13.35 1.23
N SER A 58 -0.69 12.47 1.25
CA SER A 58 -0.52 11.08 0.87
C SER A 58 -0.10 10.91 -0.60
N GLN A 59 -0.69 11.66 -1.52
CA GLN A 59 -0.29 11.65 -2.93
C GLN A 59 1.13 12.18 -3.10
N TRP A 60 1.47 13.26 -2.39
CA TRP A 60 2.78 13.87 -2.47
C TRP A 60 3.88 12.91 -2.00
N VAL A 61 3.70 12.25 -0.85
CA VAL A 61 4.64 11.23 -0.35
C VAL A 61 4.80 10.07 -1.32
N SER A 62 3.70 9.55 -1.87
CA SER A 62 3.76 8.40 -2.80
C SER A 62 4.46 8.78 -4.10
N ARG A 63 4.13 9.95 -4.68
CA ARG A 63 4.81 10.47 -5.88
C ARG A 63 6.28 10.77 -5.63
N PHE A 64 6.63 11.28 -4.46
CA PHE A 64 8.02 11.52 -4.08
C PHE A 64 8.81 10.22 -4.07
N LEU A 65 8.33 9.20 -3.35
CA LEU A 65 8.99 7.89 -3.27
C LEU A 65 9.13 7.24 -4.66
N GLN A 66 8.11 7.34 -5.50
CA GLN A 66 8.13 6.80 -6.86
C GLN A 66 9.11 7.56 -7.77
N LYS A 67 9.12 8.91 -7.72
CA LYS A 67 10.06 9.74 -8.48
C LYS A 67 11.51 9.46 -8.11
N HIS A 68 11.77 9.14 -6.85
CA HIS A 68 13.10 8.78 -6.36
C HIS A 68 13.44 7.28 -6.51
N GLN A 69 12.61 6.51 -7.23
CA GLN A 69 12.77 5.06 -7.44
C GLN A 69 12.90 4.27 -6.13
N ALA A 70 12.37 4.81 -5.04
CA ALA A 70 12.48 4.22 -3.71
C ALA A 70 11.45 3.10 -3.54
N ILE A 71 10.22 3.37 -3.96
CA ILE A 71 9.11 2.43 -3.99
C ILE A 71 8.39 2.62 -5.32
N PRO A 72 8.18 1.56 -6.12
CA PRO A 72 7.58 1.73 -7.43
C PRO A 72 6.06 1.93 -7.37
N VAL A 73 5.40 1.54 -6.27
CA VAL A 73 3.93 1.60 -6.13
C VAL A 73 3.41 3.03 -6.10
N SER A 74 2.24 3.26 -6.71
CA SER A 74 1.58 4.55 -6.86
C SER A 74 0.98 5.08 -5.56
N ASP A 75 0.59 4.18 -4.66
CA ASP A 75 0.01 4.50 -3.36
C ASP A 75 0.82 3.77 -2.29
N ALA A 76 1.79 4.45 -1.69
CA ALA A 76 2.69 3.85 -0.69
C ALA A 76 2.09 3.86 0.73
N THR A 77 0.98 4.56 0.93
CA THR A 77 0.43 4.84 2.28
C THR A 77 -0.86 4.07 2.58
N ASN A 78 -1.51 3.49 1.56
CA ASN A 78 -2.65 2.62 1.78
C ASN A 78 -2.22 1.30 2.43
N SER A 79 -3.02 0.80 3.37
CA SER A 79 -2.76 -0.45 4.09
C SER A 79 -3.31 -1.69 3.39
N PHE A 80 -4.30 -1.53 2.51
CA PHE A 80 -4.97 -2.64 1.87
C PHE A 80 -4.08 -3.34 0.83
N ARG A 81 -3.46 -4.44 1.24
CA ARG A 81 -2.38 -5.10 0.49
C ARG A 81 -2.37 -6.60 0.75
N LEU A 82 -1.93 -7.35 -0.25
CA LEU A 82 -1.69 -8.77 -0.16
C LEU A 82 -0.18 -9.02 -0.33
N TYR A 83 0.40 -9.71 0.64
CA TYR A 83 1.82 -10.01 0.73
C TYR A 83 2.09 -11.49 0.58
N ASP A 84 3.27 -11.85 0.10
CA ASP A 84 3.82 -13.19 0.27
C ASP A 84 4.26 -13.39 1.73
N ALA A 85 3.60 -14.28 2.46
CA ALA A 85 3.81 -14.48 3.88
C ALA A 85 5.22 -14.98 4.22
N ALA A 86 5.84 -15.77 3.35
CA ALA A 86 7.20 -16.25 3.59
C ALA A 86 8.19 -15.09 3.57
N ILE A 87 8.02 -14.14 2.66
CA ILE A 87 8.84 -12.92 2.58
C ILE A 87 8.57 -12.02 3.78
N VAL A 88 7.31 -11.89 4.23
CA VAL A 88 6.98 -11.15 5.47
C VAL A 88 7.73 -11.73 6.67
N ASN A 89 7.72 -13.06 6.83
CA ASN A 89 8.43 -13.72 7.92
C ASN A 89 9.95 -13.53 7.83
N GLU A 90 10.50 -13.50 6.62
CA GLU A 90 11.93 -13.27 6.39
C GLU A 90 12.36 -11.84 6.74
N VAL A 91 11.64 -10.84 6.23
CA VAL A 91 12.03 -9.42 6.42
C VAL A 91 11.62 -8.86 7.77
N GLY A 92 10.73 -9.55 8.48
CA GLY A 92 10.20 -9.15 9.78
C GLY A 92 9.36 -7.87 9.77
N ILE A 93 8.68 -7.62 10.89
CA ILE A 93 7.95 -6.40 11.15
C ILE A 93 8.49 -5.78 12.44
N GLU A 94 9.03 -4.57 12.34
CA GLU A 94 9.62 -3.80 13.43
C GLU A 94 8.72 -2.65 13.89
N SER A 95 7.80 -2.19 13.01
CA SER A 95 6.80 -1.17 13.32
C SER A 95 5.98 -1.55 14.54
N ARG A 96 6.00 -0.66 15.54
CA ARG A 96 5.13 -0.75 16.73
C ARG A 96 3.79 -0.03 16.55
N HIS A 97 3.60 0.65 15.41
CA HIS A 97 2.42 1.42 15.11
C HIS A 97 1.76 0.88 13.85
N GLY A 98 0.49 0.46 13.94
CA GLY A 98 -0.23 -0.13 12.79
C GLY A 98 -0.25 0.78 11.54
N SER A 99 -0.23 2.09 11.73
CA SER A 99 -0.17 3.07 10.63
C SER A 99 1.15 3.06 9.84
N THR A 100 2.21 2.46 10.36
CA THR A 100 3.53 2.43 9.71
C THR A 100 3.86 1.09 9.06
N VAL A 101 3.18 0.01 9.48
CA VAL A 101 3.40 -1.36 8.97
C VAL A 101 3.33 -1.42 7.45
N ALA A 102 2.34 -0.75 6.85
CA ALA A 102 2.17 -0.75 5.40
C ALA A 102 3.37 -0.12 4.67
N LEU A 103 3.89 1.00 5.19
CA LEU A 103 5.04 1.69 4.61
C LEU A 103 6.34 0.88 4.82
N GLU A 104 6.54 0.34 6.02
CA GLU A 104 7.66 -0.56 6.34
C GLU A 104 7.72 -1.72 5.36
N LEU A 105 6.66 -2.53 5.31
CA LEU A 105 6.65 -3.75 4.52
C LEU A 105 6.78 -3.40 3.03
N THR A 106 6.15 -2.33 2.56
CA THR A 106 6.30 -1.91 1.17
C THR A 106 7.75 -1.54 0.85
N ALA A 107 8.44 -0.83 1.76
CA ALA A 107 9.85 -0.48 1.57
C ALA A 107 10.75 -1.72 1.58
N LYS A 108 10.54 -2.65 2.52
CA LYS A 108 11.27 -3.93 2.60
C LYS A 108 11.03 -4.80 1.37
N PHE A 109 9.79 -4.89 0.88
CA PHE A 109 9.45 -5.61 -0.35
C PHE A 109 10.08 -4.94 -1.57
N ALA A 110 10.05 -3.62 -1.70
CA ALA A 110 10.68 -2.89 -2.81
C ALA A 110 12.22 -3.05 -2.83
N ALA A 111 12.83 -3.25 -1.66
CA ALA A 111 14.25 -3.54 -1.53
C ALA A 111 14.62 -4.99 -1.87
N ARG A 112 13.66 -5.93 -1.83
CA ARG A 112 13.92 -7.38 -1.95
C ARG A 112 13.31 -8.05 -3.18
N CYS A 113 12.20 -7.53 -3.69
CA CYS A 113 11.36 -8.21 -4.67
C CYS A 113 11.28 -7.40 -5.97
N ASP A 114 11.30 -8.11 -7.10
CA ASP A 114 11.17 -7.51 -8.43
C ASP A 114 9.75 -7.66 -9.02
N SER A 115 8.83 -8.37 -8.36
CA SER A 115 7.48 -8.61 -8.87
C SER A 115 6.43 -8.08 -7.91
N MET A 116 5.85 -6.94 -8.28
CA MET A 116 4.81 -6.25 -7.54
C MET A 116 3.70 -5.83 -8.51
N ALA A 117 2.47 -5.78 -8.01
CA ALA A 117 1.32 -5.39 -8.80
C ALA A 117 0.39 -4.43 -8.07
N GLU A 118 -0.45 -3.75 -8.84
CA GLU A 118 -1.46 -2.82 -8.33
C GLU A 118 -2.87 -3.15 -8.86
N VAL A 119 -3.85 -3.06 -7.94
CA VAL A 119 -5.28 -3.13 -8.24
C VAL A 119 -5.90 -1.79 -7.86
N PRO A 120 -6.57 -1.08 -8.78
CA PRO A 120 -7.28 0.15 -8.43
C PRO A 120 -8.41 -0.16 -7.42
N THR A 121 -8.51 0.65 -6.36
CA THR A 121 -9.55 0.51 -5.33
C THR A 121 -10.20 1.85 -5.04
N THR A 122 -11.46 1.81 -4.60
CA THR A 122 -12.09 2.95 -3.92
C THR A 122 -11.98 2.73 -2.41
N ARG A 123 -11.57 3.76 -1.66
CA ARG A 123 -11.59 3.74 -0.20
C ARG A 123 -12.50 4.84 0.32
N LYS A 124 -13.43 4.48 1.22
CA LYS A 124 -14.32 5.43 1.90
C LYS A 124 -13.63 5.94 3.16
N VAL A 125 -13.48 7.25 3.31
CA VAL A 125 -12.83 7.85 4.48
C VAL A 125 -13.79 8.82 5.13
N ASP A 126 -13.95 8.70 6.46
CA ASP A 126 -14.78 9.61 7.24
C ASP A 126 -14.27 11.05 7.14
N GLU A 127 -15.19 12.01 7.15
CA GLU A 127 -14.87 13.45 7.02
C GLU A 127 -14.13 14.02 8.25
N GLY A 128 -14.07 13.27 9.35
CA GLY A 128 -13.37 13.65 10.56
C GLY A 128 -11.89 13.96 10.31
N ALA A 129 -11.49 15.22 10.51
CA ALA A 129 -10.11 15.60 10.39
C ALA A 129 -9.26 14.99 11.53
N PRO A 130 -8.07 14.45 11.23
CA PRO A 130 -7.16 14.02 12.28
C PRO A 130 -6.79 15.24 13.13
N THR A 131 -6.52 15.02 14.41
CA THR A 131 -5.88 16.05 15.21
C THR A 131 -4.48 16.34 14.65
N ARG A 132 -4.02 17.60 14.75
CA ARG A 132 -2.65 17.99 14.35
C ARG A 132 -1.61 17.08 15.00
N LEU A 133 -1.80 16.79 16.30
CA LEU A 133 -0.93 15.90 17.05
C LEU A 133 -0.91 14.46 16.49
N GLY A 134 -2.07 13.94 16.08
CA GLY A 134 -2.16 12.63 15.43
C GLY A 134 -1.41 12.58 14.10
N LEU A 135 -1.50 13.64 13.29
CA LEU A 135 -0.75 13.73 12.04
C LEU A 135 0.77 13.81 12.27
N TRP A 136 1.20 14.63 13.23
CA TRP A 136 2.63 14.73 13.60
C TRP A 136 3.21 13.41 14.11
N LYS A 137 2.46 12.69 14.95
CA LYS A 137 2.85 11.34 15.40
C LYS A 137 3.04 10.40 14.22
N ARG A 138 2.09 10.36 13.28
CA ARG A 138 2.18 9.53 12.06
C ARG A 138 3.43 9.88 11.24
N ILE A 139 3.68 11.17 10.99
CA ILE A 139 4.87 11.60 10.26
C ILE A 139 6.15 11.15 10.98
N LYS A 140 6.23 11.38 12.29
CA LYS A 140 7.39 10.99 13.11
C LYS A 140 7.65 9.48 13.03
N TYR A 141 6.62 8.65 13.16
CA TYR A 141 6.76 7.19 13.12
C TYR A 141 7.02 6.66 11.71
N SER A 142 6.50 7.32 10.67
CA SER A 142 6.76 6.93 9.27
C SER A 142 8.14 7.33 8.77
N TRP A 143 8.84 8.26 9.45
CA TRP A 143 10.11 8.81 8.98
C TRP A 143 11.20 7.75 8.81
N GLU A 144 11.28 6.81 9.74
CA GLU A 144 12.24 5.70 9.68
C GLU A 144 12.09 4.88 8.40
N TRP A 145 10.87 4.48 8.06
CA TRP A 145 10.57 3.68 6.88
C TRP A 145 10.69 4.45 5.58
N PHE A 146 10.36 5.74 5.62
CA PHE A 146 10.61 6.65 4.50
C PHE A 146 12.11 6.76 4.21
N ALA A 147 12.94 6.92 5.24
CA ALA A 147 14.39 6.92 5.10
C ALA A 147 14.94 5.56 4.65
N TYR A 148 14.39 4.46 5.18
CA TYR A 148 14.73 3.09 4.78
C TYR A 148 14.51 2.90 3.27
N ALA A 149 13.33 3.28 2.76
CA ALA A 149 13.00 3.17 1.33
C ALA A 149 14.00 3.92 0.45
N LEU A 150 14.39 5.14 0.84
CA LEU A 150 15.34 5.94 0.07
C LEU A 150 16.76 5.38 0.08
N ARG A 151 17.18 4.76 1.19
CA ARG A 151 18.52 4.16 1.37
C ARG A 151 18.66 2.82 0.66
N HIS A 152 17.59 2.02 0.61
CA HIS A 152 17.59 0.68 0.03
C HIS A 152 16.93 0.62 -1.36
N ARG A 153 16.87 1.77 -2.05
CA ARG A 153 16.31 1.83 -3.41
C ARG A 153 17.14 0.98 -4.37
N ARG A 154 16.45 0.23 -5.23
CA ARG A 154 17.07 -0.61 -6.26
C ARG A 154 16.98 0.07 -7.62
N GLN A 155 18.08 0.06 -8.38
CA GLN A 155 18.12 0.65 -9.72
C GLN A 155 17.53 -0.27 -10.81
N ASP A 156 17.39 -1.56 -10.50
CA ASP A 156 16.96 -2.62 -11.42
C ASP A 156 15.48 -3.04 -11.22
N GLN A 157 14.66 -2.20 -10.59
CA GLN A 157 13.25 -2.52 -10.34
C GLN A 157 12.49 -2.74 -11.66
N ARG A 158 11.81 -3.89 -11.76
CA ARG A 158 10.95 -4.17 -12.92
C ARG A 158 9.71 -3.27 -12.94
N PRO A 159 9.15 -2.99 -14.14
CA PRO A 159 7.88 -2.29 -14.24
C PRO A 159 6.76 -3.00 -13.47
N LEU A 160 5.94 -2.23 -12.77
CA LEU A 160 4.77 -2.75 -12.07
C LEU A 160 3.72 -3.30 -13.03
N ALA A 161 3.19 -4.48 -12.70
CA ALA A 161 1.96 -4.96 -13.32
C ALA A 161 0.78 -4.12 -12.83
N LYS A 162 0.04 -3.51 -13.76
CA LYS A 162 -1.12 -2.66 -13.46
C LYS A 162 -2.36 -3.26 -14.08
N THR A 163 -3.45 -3.25 -13.32
CA THR A 163 -4.77 -3.67 -13.82
C THR A 163 -5.66 -2.45 -13.97
N HIS A 164 -6.54 -2.45 -14.97
CA HIS A 164 -7.58 -1.43 -15.11
C HIS A 164 -8.82 -1.84 -14.33
N SER A 165 -9.44 -0.88 -13.63
CA SER A 165 -10.72 -1.12 -12.96
C SER A 165 -11.80 -1.42 -14.00
N THR A 166 -12.33 -2.63 -14.02
CA THR A 166 -13.63 -2.92 -14.63
C THR A 166 -14.69 -2.39 -13.67
N ARG A 167 -15.20 -1.17 -13.92
CA ARG A 167 -16.35 -0.65 -13.16
C ARG A 167 -17.47 -1.67 -13.24
N HIS A 168 -17.79 -2.30 -12.11
CA HIS A 168 -19.08 -2.95 -11.97
C HIS A 168 -20.09 -1.82 -11.78
N SER A 169 -20.87 -1.54 -12.83
CA SER A 169 -22.07 -0.72 -12.73
C SER A 169 -23.01 -1.40 -11.74
N SER A 170 -23.05 -0.90 -10.51
CA SER A 170 -24.13 -1.20 -9.58
C SER A 170 -25.38 -0.49 -10.08
N HIS A 171 -26.12 -1.14 -10.98
CA HIS A 171 -27.54 -0.85 -11.17
C HIS A 171 -28.31 -1.73 -10.19
N VAL A 172 -28.77 -1.10 -9.10
CA VAL A 172 -29.98 -1.48 -8.37
C VAL A 172 -30.68 -0.19 -7.99
#